data_AF-A0AAT9H6S2-F1
#
_entry.id   AF-A0AAT9H6S2-F1
#
_cell.length_a   1.000
_cell.length_b   1.000
_cell.length_c   1.000
_cell.angle_alpha   90.00
_cell.angle_beta   90.00
_cell.angle_gamma   90.00
#
_symmetry.space_group_name_H-M   'P 1'
#
loop_
_entity.id
_entity.type
_entity.pdbx_description
1 polymer ?
#
loop_
_entity_poly.entity_id
_entity_poly.type
_entity_poly.pdbx_seq_one_letter_code
_entity_poly.pdbx_strand_id
1 'polypeptide(L)'
;MEKTVKQVDLKENQRPLNKAIIYEGYGALPNKTKFVRESASGKLTIVAIGDPSESLAAAITLADDGAELIELCGAISPVWRAKVSEAIGSRAKVSSVTFGFESLALAAAFSLSFHEGNPPREAFIILESGSDPIQDRFEQAFHPQHTTFIPVPDEAMGAKIAAELVESGFGLIELYGGFTASGAAKVIEAVNGRAPVGIGSFTLEVTNQ
;
A
#
# COMPACT_ATOMS: atom_id res chain seq x y z
N MET A 1 -47.29 4.77 9.36
CA MET A 1 -46.12 4.74 10.25
C MET A 1 -44.95 4.35 9.38
N GLU A 2 -44.32 5.34 8.76
CA GLU A 2 -43.29 5.14 7.74
C GLU A 2 -42.09 5.97 8.18
N LYS A 3 -41.05 5.30 8.70
CA LYS A 3 -39.83 5.97 9.15
C LYS A 3 -38.96 6.18 7.92
N THR A 4 -38.93 7.42 7.44
CA THR A 4 -37.94 7.90 6.47
C THR A 4 -36.55 7.72 7.06
N VAL A 5 -35.79 6.76 6.52
CA VAL A 5 -34.36 6.64 6.78
C VAL A 5 -33.71 7.85 6.12
N LYS A 6 -33.18 8.78 6.94
CA LYS A 6 -32.35 9.87 6.45
C LYS A 6 -31.13 9.26 5.77
N GLN A 7 -30.97 9.61 4.50
CA GLN A 7 -29.76 9.38 3.72
C GLN A 7 -28.60 10.02 4.49
N VAL A 8 -27.76 9.18 5.10
CA VAL A 8 -26.53 9.65 5.74
C VAL A 8 -25.62 10.07 4.59
N ASP A 9 -25.35 11.36 4.52
CA ASP A 9 -24.40 11.95 3.58
C ASP A 9 -23.01 11.35 3.87
N LEU A 10 -22.59 10.38 3.05
CA LEU A 10 -21.34 9.62 3.17
C LEU A 10 -20.11 10.42 2.73
N LYS A 11 -20.18 11.76 2.72
CA LYS A 11 -18.96 12.57 2.71
C LYS A 11 -18.34 12.51 4.10
N GLU A 12 -17.75 11.35 4.41
CA GLU A 12 -16.79 11.24 5.50
C GLU A 12 -15.74 12.32 5.24
N ASN A 13 -15.79 13.33 6.09
CA ASN A 13 -14.83 14.42 6.15
C ASN A 13 -13.52 13.78 6.66
N GLN A 14 -12.80 13.11 5.77
CA GLN A 14 -11.58 12.37 6.12
C GLN A 14 -10.57 13.38 6.63
N ARG A 15 -10.36 13.37 7.95
CA ARG A 15 -9.29 14.13 8.59
C ARG A 15 -7.96 13.77 7.91
N PRO A 16 -7.08 14.74 7.66
CA PRO A 16 -5.71 14.46 7.22
C PRO A 16 -5.06 13.40 8.12
N LEU A 17 -4.47 12.37 7.52
CA LEU A 17 -3.87 11.22 8.20
C LEU A 17 -2.41 11.10 7.78
N ASN A 18 -1.51 11.02 8.76
CA ASN A 18 -0.10 10.75 8.47
C ASN A 18 0.09 9.25 8.23
N LYS A 19 0.50 8.90 7.02
CA LYS A 19 0.65 7.52 6.55
C LYS A 19 2.10 7.23 6.19
N ALA A 20 2.50 5.98 6.36
CA ALA A 20 3.80 5.51 5.93
C ALA A 20 3.72 4.15 5.24
N ILE A 21 4.59 3.97 4.25
CA ILE A 21 4.84 2.69 3.57
C ILE A 21 6.29 2.31 3.82
N ILE A 22 6.51 1.09 4.27
CA ILE A 22 7.83 0.47 4.34
C ILE A 22 7.84 -0.67 3.35
N TYR A 23 8.76 -0.62 2.38
CA TYR A 23 8.87 -1.63 1.34
C TYR A 23 10.30 -2.11 1.18
N GLU A 24 10.48 -3.39 0.89
CA GLU A 24 11.79 -3.91 0.51
C GLU A 24 12.15 -3.43 -0.90
N GLY A 25 13.23 -2.66 -0.98
CA GLY A 25 13.90 -2.29 -2.22
C GLY A 25 15.35 -2.75 -2.13
N TYR A 26 15.74 -3.74 -2.94
CA TYR A 26 17.02 -4.41 -2.75
C TYR A 26 18.21 -3.43 -2.86
N GLY A 27 19.06 -3.41 -1.83
CA GLY A 27 20.19 -2.46 -1.74
C GLY A 27 19.80 -1.03 -1.36
N ALA A 28 18.54 -0.76 -1.03
CA ALA A 28 18.12 0.49 -0.45
C ALA A 28 18.77 0.72 0.92
N LEU A 29 18.99 1.99 1.25
CA LEU A 29 19.41 2.41 2.57
C LEU A 29 18.27 3.24 3.17
N PRO A 30 17.65 2.82 4.30
CA PRO A 30 16.43 3.45 4.82
C PRO A 30 16.55 4.96 5.05
N ASN A 31 17.69 5.39 5.59
CA ASN A 31 17.96 6.82 5.87
C ASN A 31 18.28 7.65 4.63
N LYS A 32 18.52 7.02 3.47
CA LYS A 32 18.81 7.69 2.20
C LYS A 32 17.68 7.55 1.19
N THR A 33 16.82 6.56 1.34
CA THR A 33 15.71 6.28 0.42
C THR A 33 14.37 6.50 1.12
N LYS A 34 14.11 7.76 1.44
CA LYS A 34 12.89 8.24 2.07
C LYS A 34 12.25 9.29 1.18
N PHE A 35 11.00 9.08 0.82
CA PHE A 35 10.16 10.04 0.11
C PHE A 35 9.13 10.60 1.07
N VAL A 36 8.95 11.91 1.06
CA VAL A 36 7.94 12.58 1.88
C VAL A 36 7.10 13.44 0.96
N ARG A 37 5.79 13.29 1.06
CA ARG A 37 4.80 14.07 0.33
C ARG A 37 3.75 14.60 1.29
N GLU A 38 3.42 15.88 1.18
CA GLU A 38 2.34 16.51 1.94
C GLU A 38 1.20 16.87 0.99
N SER A 39 -0.02 16.58 1.42
CA SER A 39 -1.24 16.87 0.66
C SER A 39 -2.38 17.27 1.61
N ALA A 40 -3.56 17.57 1.05
CA ALA A 40 -4.76 17.77 1.83
C ALA A 40 -5.17 16.51 2.64
N SER A 41 -4.71 15.32 2.24
CA SER A 41 -4.95 14.06 2.96
C SER A 41 -3.97 13.79 4.08
N GLY A 42 -3.00 14.68 4.34
CA GLY A 42 -1.95 14.51 5.35
C GLY A 42 -0.58 14.22 4.73
N LYS A 43 0.34 13.72 5.55
CA LYS A 43 1.72 13.39 5.14
C LYS A 43 1.83 11.92 4.76
N LEU A 44 2.35 11.64 3.58
CA LEU A 44 2.78 10.31 3.14
C LEU A 44 4.30 10.20 3.25
N THR A 45 4.79 9.19 3.94
CA THR A 45 6.22 8.87 4.03
C THR A 45 6.50 7.47 3.49
N ILE A 46 7.27 7.35 2.43
CA ILE A 46 7.65 6.05 1.85
C ILE A 46 9.12 5.80 2.16
N VAL A 47 9.43 4.66 2.76
CA VAL A 47 10.79 4.25 3.11
C VAL A 47 11.10 2.92 2.44
N ALA A 48 12.13 2.91 1.60
CA ALA A 48 12.69 1.67 1.07
C ALA A 48 13.73 1.11 2.03
N ILE A 49 13.65 -0.18 2.33
CA ILE A 49 14.62 -0.91 3.16
C ILE A 49 15.32 -1.98 2.34
N GLY A 50 16.59 -2.25 2.66
CA GLY A 50 17.39 -3.24 1.95
C GLY A 50 17.25 -4.65 2.52
N ASP A 51 16.84 -4.76 3.79
CA ASP A 51 16.61 -6.02 4.49
C ASP A 51 15.35 -5.92 5.38
N PRO A 52 14.50 -6.97 5.46
CA PRO A 52 13.27 -6.92 6.23
C PRO A 52 13.48 -6.62 7.72
N SER A 53 14.66 -6.92 8.29
CA SER A 53 14.96 -6.61 9.70
C SER A 53 15.10 -5.13 10.01
N GLU A 54 15.32 -4.30 8.98
CA GLU A 54 15.34 -2.85 9.09
C GLU A 54 13.93 -2.27 9.30
N SER A 55 12.87 -3.04 9.04
CA SER A 55 11.48 -2.60 9.16
C SER A 55 11.15 -2.14 10.58
N LEU A 56 11.75 -2.76 11.60
CA LEU A 56 11.50 -2.44 13.01
C LEU A 56 12.01 -1.03 13.36
N ALA A 57 13.27 -0.76 13.03
CA ALA A 57 13.89 0.54 13.29
C ALA A 57 13.19 1.65 12.48
N ALA A 58 12.93 1.40 11.20
CA ALA A 58 12.22 2.33 10.33
C ALA A 58 10.81 2.66 10.88
N ALA A 59 10.06 1.65 11.31
CA ALA A 59 8.72 1.87 11.86
C ALA A 59 8.71 2.65 13.17
N ILE A 60 9.68 2.42 14.07
CA ILE A 60 9.81 3.20 15.31
C ILE A 60 10.04 4.68 14.96
N THR A 61 10.98 4.98 14.06
CA THR A 61 11.24 6.35 13.61
C THR A 61 10.00 6.98 12.98
N LEU A 62 9.26 6.24 12.15
CA LEU A 62 8.04 6.76 11.51
C LEU A 62 6.94 7.04 12.54
N ALA A 63 6.77 6.18 13.54
CA ALA A 63 5.82 6.39 14.63
C ALA A 63 6.21 7.61 15.48
N ASP A 64 7.50 7.81 15.78
CA ASP A 64 8.01 8.99 16.49
C ASP A 64 7.85 10.28 15.67
N ASP A 65 7.97 10.20 14.34
CA ASP A 65 7.69 11.28 13.39
C ASP A 65 6.17 11.55 13.24
N GLY A 66 5.31 10.81 13.95
CA GLY A 66 3.87 11.02 13.98
C GLY A 66 3.09 10.33 12.86
N ALA A 67 3.61 9.24 12.29
CA ALA A 67 2.82 8.36 11.43
C ALA A 67 1.71 7.69 12.26
N GLU A 68 0.47 7.76 11.78
CA GLU A 68 -0.71 7.14 12.38
C GLU A 68 -1.04 5.79 11.71
N LEU A 69 -0.51 5.56 10.50
CA LEU A 69 -0.64 4.34 9.71
C LEU A 69 0.72 3.92 9.15
N ILE A 70 1.10 2.66 9.30
CA ILE A 70 2.33 2.08 8.73
C ILE A 70 1.96 0.79 7.99
N GLU A 71 2.25 0.74 6.68
CA GLU A 71 1.93 -0.40 5.82
C GLU A 71 3.23 -1.07 5.37
N LEU A 72 3.36 -2.38 5.64
CA LEU A 72 4.54 -3.19 5.32
C LEU A 72 4.32 -4.00 4.03
N CYS A 73 5.28 -3.98 3.12
CA CYS A 73 5.20 -4.66 1.82
C CYS A 73 6.58 -5.08 1.27
N GLY A 74 6.63 -5.69 0.09
CA GLY A 74 7.88 -6.18 -0.52
C GLY A 74 8.47 -7.36 0.24
N ALA A 75 7.80 -8.52 0.23
CA ALA A 75 8.25 -9.74 0.90
C ALA A 75 8.51 -9.65 2.44
N ILE A 76 8.21 -8.52 3.09
CA ILE A 76 8.24 -8.39 4.54
C ILE A 76 7.22 -9.36 5.16
N SER A 77 7.74 -10.45 5.74
CA SER A 77 6.93 -11.47 6.39
C SER A 77 5.98 -10.87 7.44
N PRO A 78 4.75 -11.39 7.58
CA PRO A 78 3.82 -10.98 8.64
C PRO A 78 4.39 -11.06 10.06
N VAL A 79 5.46 -11.83 10.28
CA VAL A 79 6.23 -11.83 11.55
C VAL A 79 6.69 -10.42 11.94
N TRP A 80 7.09 -9.60 10.95
CA TRP A 80 7.54 -8.24 11.21
C TRP A 80 6.40 -7.32 11.63
N ARG A 81 5.18 -7.51 11.12
CA ARG A 81 4.01 -6.75 11.59
C ARG A 81 3.82 -6.91 13.09
N ALA A 82 3.87 -8.14 13.61
CA ALA A 82 3.71 -8.38 15.04
C ALA A 82 4.80 -7.66 15.88
N LYS A 83 6.06 -7.78 15.47
CA LYS A 83 7.20 -7.13 16.14
C LYS A 83 7.09 -5.60 16.10
N VAL A 84 6.70 -5.05 14.95
CA VAL A 84 6.50 -3.60 14.78
C VAL A 84 5.34 -3.13 15.65
N SER A 85 4.18 -3.79 15.60
CA SER A 85 3.03 -3.46 16.43
C SER A 85 3.37 -3.47 17.93
N GLU A 86 4.11 -4.47 18.40
CA GLU A 86 4.57 -4.55 19.79
C GLU A 86 5.47 -3.37 20.16
N ALA A 87 6.46 -3.05 19.31
CA ALA A 87 7.42 -1.98 19.60
C ALA A 87 6.81 -0.58 19.54
N ILE A 88 5.86 -0.33 18.62
CA ILE A 88 5.26 0.99 18.46
C ILE A 88 4.02 1.21 19.33
N GLY A 89 3.37 0.15 19.81
CA GLY A 89 2.17 0.22 20.64
C GLY A 89 1.04 0.95 19.90
N SER A 90 0.32 1.84 20.60
CA SER A 90 -0.82 2.58 20.05
C SER A 90 -0.46 3.80 19.20
N ARG A 91 0.82 4.06 18.94
CA ARG A 91 1.28 5.24 18.18
C ARG A 91 0.82 5.21 16.72
N ALA A 92 0.76 4.04 16.11
CA ALA A 92 0.30 3.85 14.73
C ALA A 92 -0.39 2.49 14.56
N LYS A 93 -1.29 2.40 13.58
CA LYS A 93 -1.81 1.10 13.11
C LYS A 93 -0.84 0.49 12.10
N VAL A 94 -0.63 -0.82 12.17
CA VAL A 94 0.31 -1.53 11.29
C VAL A 94 -0.45 -2.55 10.44
N SER A 95 -0.25 -2.53 9.12
CA SER A 95 -0.71 -3.59 8.21
C SER A 95 0.45 -4.27 7.49
N SER A 96 0.14 -5.42 6.90
CA SER A 96 0.96 -6.04 5.87
C SER A 96 0.13 -6.18 4.61
N VAL A 97 0.76 -6.01 3.45
CA VAL A 97 0.15 -6.37 2.18
C VAL A 97 -0.11 -7.88 2.14
N THR A 98 -1.33 -8.25 1.76
CA THR A 98 -1.77 -9.64 1.64
C THR A 98 -2.47 -9.85 0.31
N PHE A 99 -2.44 -11.08 -0.19
CA PHE A 99 -3.02 -11.46 -1.48
C PHE A 99 -4.21 -12.40 -1.27
N GLY A 100 -5.30 -12.17 -2.00
CA GLY A 100 -6.42 -13.11 -2.09
C GLY A 100 -6.04 -14.37 -2.86
N PHE A 101 -6.85 -15.42 -2.75
CA PHE A 101 -6.58 -16.72 -3.37
C PHE A 101 -6.47 -16.63 -4.90
N GLU A 102 -7.26 -15.74 -5.50
CA GLU A 102 -7.25 -15.38 -6.92
C GLU A 102 -5.92 -14.79 -7.39
N SER A 103 -5.13 -14.22 -6.48
CA SER A 103 -3.83 -13.61 -6.78
C SER A 103 -2.65 -14.53 -6.49
N LEU A 104 -2.81 -15.65 -5.77
CA LEU A 104 -1.69 -16.44 -5.24
C LEU A 104 -0.76 -17.00 -6.34
N ALA A 105 -1.32 -17.58 -7.40
CA ALA A 105 -0.50 -18.14 -8.48
C ALA A 105 0.31 -17.06 -9.21
N LEU A 106 -0.29 -15.89 -9.43
CA LEU A 106 0.36 -14.75 -10.07
C LEU A 106 1.40 -14.09 -9.16
N ALA A 107 1.12 -13.96 -7.86
CA ALA A 107 2.06 -13.46 -6.88
C ALA A 107 3.27 -14.41 -6.75
N ALA A 108 3.05 -15.73 -6.79
CA ALA A 108 4.12 -16.71 -6.83
C ALA A 108 4.97 -16.59 -8.11
N ALA A 109 4.33 -16.38 -9.27
CA ALA A 109 5.05 -16.15 -10.52
C ALA A 109 5.87 -14.87 -10.50
N PHE A 110 5.32 -13.77 -9.99
CA PHE A 110 6.04 -12.51 -9.79
C PHE A 110 7.26 -12.71 -8.88
N SER A 111 7.07 -13.39 -7.74
CA SER A 111 8.16 -13.69 -6.80
C SER A 111 9.27 -14.51 -7.47
N LEU A 112 8.92 -15.51 -8.27
CA LEU A 112 9.91 -16.29 -9.02
C LEU A 112 10.70 -15.40 -10.00
N SER A 113 10.02 -14.60 -10.82
CA SER A 113 10.67 -13.68 -11.77
C SER A 113 11.56 -12.64 -11.09
N PHE A 114 11.17 -12.18 -9.89
CA PHE A 114 12.02 -11.32 -9.06
C PHE A 114 13.33 -12.01 -8.67
N HIS A 115 13.28 -13.26 -8.18
CA HIS A 115 14.48 -14.01 -7.81
C HIS A 115 15.35 -14.40 -9.02
N GLU A 116 14.74 -14.51 -10.21
CA GLU A 116 15.44 -14.69 -11.48
C GLU A 116 16.04 -13.39 -12.04
N GLY A 117 15.83 -12.25 -11.37
CA GLY A 117 16.40 -10.96 -11.74
C GLY A 117 15.65 -10.23 -12.84
N ASN A 118 14.45 -10.67 -13.22
CA ASN A 118 13.64 -10.07 -14.28
C ASN A 118 12.15 -9.95 -13.91
N PRO A 119 11.79 -9.35 -12.76
CA PRO A 119 10.39 -9.14 -12.43
C PRO A 119 9.75 -8.17 -13.43
N PRO A 120 8.45 -8.34 -13.74
CA PRO A 120 7.70 -7.29 -14.42
C PRO A 120 7.59 -6.05 -13.51
N ARG A 121 7.16 -4.92 -14.08
CA ARG A 121 6.98 -3.69 -13.31
C ARG A 121 5.87 -3.84 -12.27
N GLU A 122 6.04 -3.20 -11.13
CA GLU A 122 5.05 -3.16 -10.06
C GLU A 122 4.51 -1.74 -9.86
N ALA A 123 3.25 -1.64 -9.45
CA ALA A 123 2.61 -0.37 -9.15
C ALA A 123 1.98 -0.36 -7.76
N PHE A 124 2.29 0.68 -7.00
CA PHE A 124 1.69 0.97 -5.70
C PHE A 124 0.68 2.08 -5.88
N ILE A 125 -0.60 1.73 -5.80
CA ILE A 125 -1.72 2.67 -5.89
C ILE A 125 -2.08 3.12 -4.47
N ILE A 126 -2.02 4.43 -4.23
CA ILE A 126 -2.06 5.00 -2.88
C ILE A 126 -3.21 5.99 -2.79
N LEU A 127 -4.15 5.79 -1.86
CA LEU A 127 -5.21 6.77 -1.64
C LEU A 127 -4.63 8.09 -1.10
N GLU A 128 -4.78 9.17 -1.86
CA GLU A 128 -4.40 10.53 -1.52
C GLU A 128 -5.38 11.50 -2.19
N SER A 129 -6.35 12.01 -1.44
CA SER A 129 -7.39 12.90 -1.92
C SER A 129 -6.80 14.16 -2.57
N GLY A 130 -7.33 14.51 -3.73
CA GLY A 130 -6.90 15.68 -4.51
C GLY A 130 -5.64 15.45 -5.36
N SER A 131 -5.05 14.25 -5.33
CA SER A 131 -3.95 13.91 -6.24
C SER A 131 -4.43 13.71 -7.70
N ASP A 132 -3.52 13.95 -8.63
CA ASP A 132 -3.65 13.62 -10.05
C ASP A 132 -2.77 12.40 -10.35
N PRO A 133 -3.34 11.23 -10.69
CA PRO A 133 -2.57 10.01 -10.85
C PRO A 133 -1.63 10.03 -12.06
N ILE A 134 -1.73 11.00 -12.97
CA ILE A 134 -0.81 11.17 -14.10
C ILE A 134 0.32 12.12 -13.73
N GLN A 135 0.01 13.24 -13.08
CA GLN A 135 1.01 14.26 -12.74
C GLN A 135 1.80 13.91 -11.48
N ASP A 136 1.18 13.26 -10.50
CA ASP A 136 1.78 13.00 -9.18
C ASP A 136 2.50 11.66 -9.06
N ARG A 137 2.44 10.81 -10.10
CA ARG A 137 3.13 9.52 -10.09
C ARG A 137 4.64 9.71 -10.21
N PHE A 138 5.39 8.81 -9.58
CA PHE A 138 6.84 8.77 -9.67
C PHE A 138 7.35 7.34 -9.59
N GLU A 139 8.61 7.14 -9.94
CA GLU A 139 9.23 5.82 -10.03
C GLU A 139 10.46 5.73 -9.15
N GLN A 140 10.71 4.54 -8.61
CA GLN A 140 11.96 4.18 -7.94
C GLN A 140 12.42 2.83 -8.47
N ALA A 141 13.71 2.72 -8.78
CA ALA A 141 14.30 1.50 -9.31
C ALA A 141 15.42 1.01 -8.40
N PHE A 142 15.38 -0.28 -8.07
CA PHE A 142 16.38 -1.02 -7.32
C PHE A 142 16.57 -2.35 -8.03
N HIS A 143 17.62 -2.51 -8.85
CA HIS A 143 17.76 -3.73 -9.66
C HIS A 143 17.57 -5.01 -8.81
N PRO A 144 16.64 -5.91 -9.16
CA PRO A 144 15.90 -5.98 -10.44
C PRO A 144 14.50 -5.32 -10.44
N GLN A 145 14.08 -4.73 -9.33
CA GLN A 145 12.79 -4.10 -9.08
C GLN A 145 12.65 -2.71 -9.72
N HIS A 146 11.45 -2.43 -10.22
CA HIS A 146 11.03 -1.10 -10.68
C HIS A 146 9.62 -0.79 -10.21
N THR A 147 9.53 0.04 -9.17
CA THR A 147 8.29 0.41 -8.49
C THR A 147 7.76 1.73 -9.03
N THR A 148 6.48 1.78 -9.39
CA THR A 148 5.77 3.03 -9.72
C THR A 148 4.79 3.37 -8.60
N PHE A 149 4.95 4.52 -7.96
CA PHE A 149 4.05 5.02 -6.93
C PHE A 149 3.03 5.94 -7.56
N ILE A 150 1.75 5.67 -7.34
CA ILE A 150 0.66 6.36 -8.02
C ILE A 150 -0.38 6.80 -6.98
N PRO A 151 -0.27 8.04 -6.49
CA PRO A 151 -1.34 8.66 -5.71
C PRO A 151 -2.63 8.71 -6.54
N VAL A 152 -3.76 8.32 -5.95
CA VAL A 152 -5.08 8.42 -6.56
C VAL A 152 -6.04 9.15 -5.62
N PRO A 153 -6.95 9.99 -6.14
CA PRO A 153 -7.87 10.77 -5.31
C PRO A 153 -8.92 9.92 -4.59
N ASP A 154 -9.27 8.77 -5.17
CA ASP A 154 -10.27 7.85 -4.66
C ASP A 154 -10.10 6.42 -5.23
N GLU A 155 -10.88 5.49 -4.68
CA GLU A 155 -10.84 4.07 -5.07
C GLU A 155 -11.32 3.82 -6.51
N ALA A 156 -12.24 4.65 -7.03
CA ALA A 156 -12.76 4.49 -8.37
C ALA A 156 -11.69 4.81 -9.41
N MET A 157 -10.92 5.88 -9.17
CA MET A 157 -9.72 6.19 -9.94
C MET A 157 -8.66 5.11 -9.76
N GLY A 158 -8.49 4.55 -8.56
CA GLY A 158 -7.62 3.40 -8.31
C GLY A 158 -7.91 2.21 -9.24
N ALA A 159 -9.18 1.81 -9.35
CA ALA A 159 -9.59 0.72 -10.25
C ALA A 159 -9.34 1.04 -11.73
N LYS A 160 -9.61 2.28 -12.16
CA LYS A 160 -9.34 2.73 -13.53
C LYS A 160 -7.85 2.66 -13.87
N ILE A 161 -7.01 3.20 -12.99
CA ILE A 161 -5.55 3.19 -13.16
C ILE A 161 -5.02 1.74 -13.17
N ALA A 162 -5.52 0.87 -12.29
CA ALA A 162 -5.11 -0.53 -12.27
C ALA A 162 -5.38 -1.24 -13.60
N ALA A 163 -6.55 -1.02 -14.22
CA ALA A 163 -6.87 -1.57 -15.54
C ALA A 163 -5.88 -1.09 -16.62
N GLU A 164 -5.57 0.21 -16.65
CA GLU A 164 -4.61 0.78 -17.61
C GLU A 164 -3.20 0.21 -17.43
N LEU A 165 -2.76 0.05 -16.17
CA LEU A 165 -1.43 -0.47 -15.85
C LEU A 165 -1.25 -1.91 -16.32
N VAL A 166 -2.23 -2.79 -16.07
CA VAL A 166 -2.10 -4.19 -16.48
C VAL A 166 -2.17 -4.38 -17.99
N GLU A 167 -2.90 -3.52 -18.72
CA GLU A 167 -2.85 -3.48 -20.19
C GLU A 167 -1.47 -3.05 -20.70
N SER A 168 -0.78 -2.18 -19.95
CA SER A 168 0.58 -1.76 -20.27
C SER A 168 1.68 -2.73 -19.81
N GLY A 169 1.32 -3.87 -19.20
CA GLY A 169 2.24 -4.94 -18.81
C GLY A 169 2.78 -4.86 -17.38
N PHE A 170 2.16 -4.09 -16.48
CA PHE A 170 2.46 -4.20 -15.05
C PHE A 170 2.04 -5.58 -14.53
N GLY A 171 2.94 -6.23 -13.79
CA GLY A 171 2.77 -7.60 -13.31
C GLY A 171 2.55 -7.74 -11.81
N LEU A 172 2.40 -6.63 -11.09
CA LEU A 172 1.99 -6.57 -9.68
C LEU A 172 1.29 -5.22 -9.42
N ILE A 173 0.14 -5.27 -8.74
CA ILE A 173 -0.57 -4.09 -8.24
C ILE A 173 -0.70 -4.24 -6.72
N GLU A 174 -0.34 -3.20 -5.97
CA GLU A 174 -0.54 -3.17 -4.51
C GLU A 174 -1.30 -1.91 -4.09
N LEU A 175 -2.22 -2.08 -3.15
CA LEU A 175 -3.17 -1.06 -2.71
C LEU A 175 -2.86 -0.58 -1.29
N TYR A 176 -2.71 0.75 -1.16
CA TYR A 176 -2.29 1.43 0.07
C TYR A 176 -3.22 2.56 0.45
N GLY A 177 -3.11 2.99 1.70
CA GLY A 177 -3.81 4.15 2.25
C GLY A 177 -5.23 3.84 2.71
N GLY A 178 -5.56 2.57 2.94
CA GLY A 178 -6.83 2.17 3.54
C GLY A 178 -7.96 1.89 2.54
N PHE A 179 -7.66 1.28 1.39
CA PHE A 179 -8.70 0.77 0.49
C PHE A 179 -9.71 -0.09 1.26
N THR A 180 -10.99 0.19 1.06
CA THR A 180 -12.09 -0.62 1.58
C THR A 180 -12.13 -1.97 0.85
N ALA A 181 -12.82 -2.95 1.45
CA ALA A 181 -13.07 -4.22 0.77
C ALA A 181 -13.81 -4.05 -0.57
N SER A 182 -14.74 -3.09 -0.66
CA SER A 182 -15.45 -2.81 -1.92
C SER A 182 -14.56 -2.14 -2.96
N GLY A 183 -13.70 -1.20 -2.54
CA GLY A 183 -12.71 -0.57 -3.41
C GLY A 183 -11.70 -1.58 -3.96
N ALA A 184 -11.15 -2.41 -3.09
CA ALA A 184 -10.22 -3.47 -3.49
C ALA A 184 -10.88 -4.48 -4.44
N ALA A 185 -12.14 -4.88 -4.20
CA ALA A 185 -12.87 -5.76 -5.11
C ALA A 185 -13.01 -5.16 -6.52
N LYS A 186 -13.33 -3.86 -6.63
CA LYS A 186 -13.39 -3.17 -7.93
C LYS A 186 -12.04 -3.16 -8.65
N VAL A 187 -10.94 -3.00 -7.92
CA VAL A 187 -9.59 -3.09 -8.50
C VAL A 187 -9.32 -4.50 -9.00
N ILE A 188 -9.62 -5.52 -8.21
CA ILE A 188 -9.42 -6.94 -8.59
C ILE A 188 -10.22 -7.28 -9.86
N GLU A 189 -11.48 -6.85 -9.93
CA GLU A 189 -12.33 -7.01 -11.12
C GLU A 189 -11.74 -6.30 -12.34
N ALA A 190 -11.24 -5.06 -12.17
CA ALA A 190 -10.63 -4.27 -13.23
C ALA A 190 -9.31 -4.86 -13.75
N VAL A 191 -8.52 -5.47 -12.87
CA VAL A 191 -7.28 -6.18 -13.20
C VAL A 191 -7.56 -7.49 -13.95
N ASN A 192 -8.72 -8.11 -13.71
CA ASN A 192 -9.22 -9.27 -14.45
C ASN A 192 -8.18 -10.41 -14.56
N GLY A 193 -7.49 -10.70 -13.45
CA GLY A 193 -6.52 -11.79 -13.37
C GLY A 193 -5.24 -11.62 -14.20
N ARG A 194 -4.92 -10.41 -14.68
CA ARG A 194 -3.69 -10.14 -15.44
C ARG A 194 -2.47 -9.89 -14.57
N ALA A 195 -2.69 -9.45 -13.33
CA ALA A 195 -1.67 -9.24 -12.32
C ALA A 195 -2.23 -9.63 -10.94
N PRO A 196 -1.40 -10.04 -9.98
CA PRO A 196 -1.82 -10.18 -8.59
C PRO A 196 -2.12 -8.80 -8.00
N VAL A 197 -3.15 -8.74 -7.15
CA VAL A 197 -3.51 -7.54 -6.39
C VAL A 197 -3.27 -7.77 -4.91
N GLY A 198 -2.32 -7.03 -4.34
CA GLY A 198 -2.01 -7.00 -2.92
C GLY A 198 -2.76 -5.89 -2.22
N ILE A 199 -3.26 -6.15 -1.00
CA ILE A 199 -4.03 -5.18 -0.22
C ILE A 199 -3.40 -5.05 1.17
N GLY A 200 -3.09 -3.82 1.60
CA GLY A 200 -2.79 -3.52 2.99
C GLY A 200 -4.02 -3.77 3.87
N SER A 201 -4.01 -4.85 4.66
CA SER A 201 -5.15 -5.22 5.50
C SER A 201 -4.95 -4.88 6.97
N PHE A 202 -5.89 -4.14 7.55
CA PHE A 202 -5.90 -3.71 8.95
C PHE A 202 -6.80 -4.57 9.85
N THR A 203 -7.59 -5.48 9.29
CA THR A 203 -8.79 -6.05 9.96
C THR A 203 -8.54 -7.37 10.68
N LEU A 204 -7.31 -7.85 10.79
CA LEU A 204 -7.00 -9.07 11.56
C LEU A 204 -6.54 -8.75 12.98
N GLU A 205 -7.28 -7.91 13.69
CA GLU A 205 -7.23 -7.82 15.16
C GLU A 205 -8.67 -7.78 15.68
N VAL A 206 -9.26 -8.95 15.92
CA VAL A 206 -10.44 -9.05 16.79
C VAL A 206 -9.95 -8.85 18.21
N THR A 207 -9.75 -7.59 18.61
CA THR A 207 -9.54 -7.27 20.02
C THR A 207 -10.92 -7.21 20.68
N ASN A 208 -11.25 -8.27 21.42
CA ASN A 208 -12.26 -8.14 22.47
C ASN A 208 -11.68 -7.15 23.50
N GLN A 209 -12.20 -5.93 23.50
CA GLN A 209 -12.13 -5.04 24.66
C GLN A 209 -13.33 -5.33 25.57
#